data_AF-A0A285LPX5-F1
#
_entry.id   AF-A0A285LPX5-F1
#
_cell.length_a   1.000
_cell.length_b   1.000
_cell.length_c   1.000
_cell.angle_alpha   90.00
_cell.angle_beta   90.00
_cell.angle_gamma   90.00
#
_symmetry.space_group_name_H-M   'P 1'
#
loop_
_entity.id
_entity.type
_entity.pdbx_description
1 polymer ?
#
loop_
_entity_poly.entity_id
_entity_poly.type
_entity_poly.pdbx_seq_one_letter_code
_entity_poly.pdbx_strand_id
1 'polypeptide(L)'
;MTETTRAPAARFMAWLARPLASFHLIVTIATLLTVLGLVMVLSASSVEAYAERGSAYSLFVQQAMFAAVGCVLFYVALRIPMRRLRQWSFPLFALSVLALVLVLIPGIGSEVQGSRRWIDLGPVSVQPSEIVKVTLVVWGAHLLASRRSEQAALKDILVPLVPAGMLVCLLVVLEPNLSTTIALGIVLAALLWFGGLPVRLFVTIAVSGVVAAAVLALSAGYRSDRMRAFFNPGEDPQGIGYQARQAQYSLADGGIWGRGLGQSRAKWSYLPNSHNDFIFAIIGEELGFLGCALVLGLFALFVYTGLRIASRSVDPFLRLLTATATTWITAQALINVGYVVGLLPVTGLQLPLVSAGGSSLAITLFMFGVIANAARHEPEAVAALQAGQDGRFSRLLRLPKPEVYSPAKAEAARARNAAKAAAQRARQADRSRQAPPRRGQSGGQPRRRSPESRGTSSLRATRAWEPNYPMPHARERGRSR
;
A
#
# COMPACT_ATOMS: atom_id res chain seq x y z
N MET A 1 -15.24 31.46 45.54
CA MET A 1 -14.97 31.82 44.13
C MET A 1 -13.79 30.97 43.63
N THR A 2 -14.02 29.78 43.06
CA THR A 2 -13.00 29.01 42.32
C THR A 2 -13.69 27.94 41.47
N GLU A 3 -14.38 28.34 40.40
CA GLU A 3 -14.90 27.43 39.37
C GLU A 3 -14.76 28.08 37.99
N THR A 4 -13.57 28.06 37.38
CA THR A 4 -13.44 28.53 35.97
C THR A 4 -12.35 27.88 35.13
N THR A 5 -11.59 26.88 35.60
CA THR A 5 -10.45 26.34 34.82
C THR A 5 -10.66 24.96 34.19
N ARG A 6 -11.77 24.25 34.44
CA ARG A 6 -12.06 22.93 33.81
C ARG A 6 -12.83 23.00 32.48
N ALA A 7 -13.24 24.19 32.03
CA ALA A 7 -14.18 24.36 30.91
C ALA A 7 -13.71 23.88 29.52
N PRO A 8 -12.49 24.19 29.03
CA PRO A 8 -12.13 23.86 27.64
C PRO A 8 -11.85 22.36 27.45
N ALA A 9 -11.13 21.71 28.37
CA ALA A 9 -10.86 20.28 28.31
C ALA A 9 -12.15 19.45 28.46
N ALA A 10 -13.04 19.82 29.38
CA ALA A 10 -14.33 19.13 29.55
C ALA A 10 -15.24 19.30 28.32
N ARG A 11 -15.29 20.49 27.71
CA ARG A 11 -16.03 20.74 26.46
C ARG A 11 -15.46 19.97 25.27
N PHE A 12 -14.13 19.90 25.16
CA PHE A 12 -13.45 19.11 24.14
C PHE A 12 -13.71 17.62 24.30
N MET A 13 -13.65 17.09 25.53
CA MET A 13 -13.98 15.70 25.83
C MET A 13 -15.46 15.38 25.59
N ALA A 14 -16.37 16.31 25.92
CA ALA A 14 -17.80 16.16 25.62
C ALA A 14 -18.08 16.20 24.11
N TRP A 15 -17.35 17.01 23.34
CA TRP A 15 -17.44 17.02 21.88
C TRP A 15 -16.88 15.72 21.29
N LEU A 16 -15.74 15.24 21.79
CA LEU A 16 -15.17 13.95 21.41
C LEU A 16 -16.11 12.80 21.73
N ALA A 17 -16.91 12.87 22.79
CA ALA A 17 -17.89 11.85 23.16
C ALA A 17 -19.10 11.78 22.21
N ARG A 18 -19.25 12.73 21.26
CA ARG A 18 -20.34 12.69 20.30
C ARG A 18 -20.25 11.45 19.39
N PRO A 19 -21.38 10.80 19.04
CA PRO A 19 -21.38 9.56 18.25
C PRO A 19 -20.66 9.64 16.91
N LEU A 20 -20.65 10.81 16.26
CA LEU A 20 -20.03 11.02 14.95
C LEU A 20 -18.70 11.78 15.02
N ALA A 21 -18.12 11.99 16.22
CA ALA A 21 -16.90 12.77 16.38
C ALA A 21 -15.73 12.21 15.55
N SER A 22 -15.53 10.88 15.59
CA SER A 22 -14.47 10.19 14.84
C SER A 22 -14.57 10.44 13.33
N PHE A 23 -15.78 10.40 12.78
CA PHE A 23 -16.02 10.68 11.36
C PHE A 23 -15.61 12.12 10.98
N HIS A 24 -16.08 13.11 11.75
CA HIS A 24 -15.76 14.51 11.48
C HIS A 24 -14.27 14.79 11.63
N LEU A 25 -13.61 14.20 12.63
CA LEU A 25 -12.17 14.31 12.82
C LEU A 25 -11.38 13.82 11.60
N ILE A 26 -11.67 12.62 11.10
CA ILE A 26 -10.97 12.08 9.91
C ILE A 26 -11.17 12.97 8.69
N VAL A 27 -12.40 13.46 8.46
CA VAL A 27 -12.70 14.37 7.34
C VAL A 27 -11.92 15.67 7.51
N THR A 28 -11.96 16.30 8.69
CA THR A 28 -11.25 17.55 8.96
C THR A 28 -9.74 17.40 8.80
N ILE A 29 -9.15 16.32 9.30
CA ILE A 29 -7.72 16.04 9.16
C ILE A 29 -7.35 15.87 7.67
N ALA A 30 -8.12 15.07 6.92
CA ALA A 30 -7.88 14.87 5.50
C ALA A 30 -7.95 16.20 4.73
N THR A 31 -8.96 17.03 5.01
CA THR A 31 -9.12 18.35 4.38
C THR A 31 -7.97 19.28 4.74
N LEU A 32 -7.61 19.41 6.03
CA LEU A 32 -6.55 20.31 6.47
C LEU A 32 -5.19 19.91 5.89
N LEU A 33 -4.83 18.62 5.93
CA LEU A 33 -3.58 18.13 5.36
C LEU A 33 -3.53 18.32 3.84
N THR A 34 -4.64 18.07 3.13
CA THR A 34 -4.70 18.23 1.66
C THR A 34 -4.61 19.70 1.25
N VAL A 35 -5.33 20.60 1.94
CA VAL A 35 -5.28 22.04 1.67
C VAL A 35 -3.89 22.58 1.97
N LEU A 36 -3.30 22.21 3.11
CA LEU A 36 -1.93 22.58 3.45
C LEU A 36 -0.96 22.04 2.41
N GLY A 37 -1.09 20.78 1.99
CA GLY A 37 -0.32 20.18 0.90
C GLY A 37 -0.40 20.97 -0.39
N LEU A 38 -1.60 21.33 -0.86
CA LEU A 38 -1.80 22.12 -2.08
C LEU A 38 -1.11 23.50 -1.99
N VAL A 39 -1.24 24.18 -0.85
CA VAL A 39 -0.57 25.47 -0.61
C VAL A 39 0.94 25.31 -0.65
N MET A 40 1.47 24.28 0.02
CA MET A 40 2.91 24.05 0.10
C MET A 40 3.49 23.55 -1.22
N VAL A 41 2.77 22.76 -2.01
CA VAL A 41 3.18 22.36 -3.37
C VAL A 41 3.25 23.58 -4.27
N LEU A 42 2.22 24.44 -4.28
CA LEU A 42 2.27 25.70 -5.03
C LEU A 42 3.47 26.55 -4.63
N SER A 43 3.71 26.66 -3.32
CA SER A 43 4.84 27.40 -2.77
C SER A 43 6.15 26.81 -3.27
N ALA A 44 6.38 25.52 -3.04
CA ALA A 44 7.63 24.79 -3.30
C ALA A 44 7.98 24.66 -4.79
N SER A 45 6.99 24.44 -5.65
CA SER A 45 7.22 24.08 -7.06
C SER A 45 7.18 25.27 -8.02
N SER A 46 6.79 26.46 -7.56
CA SER A 46 6.54 27.63 -8.43
C SER A 46 7.74 28.06 -9.27
N VAL A 47 8.95 28.03 -8.69
CA VAL A 47 10.19 28.45 -9.36
C VAL A 47 10.66 27.40 -10.37
N GLU A 48 10.70 26.13 -9.97
CA GLU A 48 11.09 25.00 -10.83
C GLU A 48 10.12 24.81 -12.01
N ALA A 49 8.80 24.88 -11.75
CA ALA A 49 7.77 24.79 -12.78
C ALA A 49 7.84 25.92 -13.82
N TYR A 50 8.20 27.13 -13.38
CA TYR A 50 8.40 28.26 -14.28
C TYR A 50 9.63 28.06 -15.16
N ALA A 51 10.73 27.58 -14.60
CA ALA A 51 11.97 27.32 -15.33
C ALA A 51 11.83 26.22 -16.39
N GLU A 52 11.12 25.12 -16.09
CA GLU A 52 10.98 23.99 -17.01
C GLU A 52 9.84 24.13 -18.02
N ARG A 53 8.69 24.68 -17.60
CA ARG A 53 7.44 24.64 -18.38
C ARG A 53 6.88 26.02 -18.71
N GLY A 54 7.60 27.10 -18.37
CA GLY A 54 7.20 28.49 -18.61
C GLY A 54 5.98 28.95 -17.78
N SER A 55 5.46 28.10 -16.89
CA SER A 55 4.31 28.41 -16.03
C SER A 55 4.52 27.87 -14.62
N ALA A 56 4.57 28.79 -13.65
CA ALA A 56 4.70 28.50 -12.23
C ALA A 56 3.57 27.62 -11.66
N TYR A 57 2.44 27.55 -12.35
CA TYR A 57 1.23 26.85 -11.89
C TYR A 57 1.09 25.43 -12.42
N SER A 58 1.94 24.97 -13.35
CA SER A 58 1.74 23.69 -14.03
C SER A 58 1.70 22.48 -13.08
N LEU A 59 2.66 22.39 -12.15
CA LEU A 59 2.70 21.35 -11.12
C LEU A 59 1.56 21.49 -10.10
N PHE A 60 1.19 22.72 -9.73
CA PHE A 60 0.05 22.98 -8.85
C PHE A 60 -1.28 22.54 -9.49
N VAL A 61 -1.52 22.88 -10.76
CA VAL A 61 -2.73 22.49 -11.48
C VAL A 61 -2.83 20.97 -11.56
N GLN A 62 -1.73 20.28 -11.86
CA GLN A 62 -1.69 18.82 -11.86
C GLN A 62 -2.02 18.24 -10.48
N GLN A 63 -1.39 18.74 -9.42
CA GLN A 63 -1.66 18.30 -8.04
C GLN A 63 -3.12 18.58 -7.63
N ALA A 64 -3.66 19.75 -7.99
CA ALA A 64 -5.05 20.13 -7.73
C ALA A 64 -6.05 19.23 -8.47
N MET A 65 -5.76 18.84 -9.71
CA MET A 65 -6.55 17.84 -10.44
C MET A 65 -6.55 16.49 -9.72
N PHE A 66 -5.39 16.01 -9.28
CA PHE A 66 -5.31 14.77 -8.50
C PHE A 66 -5.98 14.87 -7.13
N ALA A 67 -5.92 16.03 -6.48
CA ALA A 67 -6.68 16.29 -5.25
C ALA A 67 -8.19 16.22 -5.51
N ALA A 68 -8.67 16.79 -6.62
CA ALA A 68 -10.07 16.71 -7.02
C ALA A 68 -10.50 15.26 -7.29
N VAL A 69 -9.69 14.49 -8.02
CA VAL A 69 -9.91 13.04 -8.22
C VAL A 69 -9.92 12.32 -6.87
N GLY A 70 -8.98 12.62 -5.98
CA GLY A 70 -8.93 12.07 -4.63
C GLY A 70 -10.16 12.39 -3.79
N CYS A 71 -10.71 13.60 -3.86
CA CYS A 71 -11.97 13.98 -3.22
C CYS A 71 -13.15 13.16 -3.75
N VAL A 72 -13.20 12.91 -5.07
CA VAL A 72 -14.19 12.01 -5.67
C VAL A 72 -14.01 10.59 -5.15
N LEU A 73 -12.78 10.07 -5.08
CA LEU A 73 -12.49 8.74 -4.56
C LEU A 73 -12.82 8.62 -3.06
N PHE A 74 -12.54 9.65 -2.26
CA PHE A 74 -12.93 9.73 -0.85
C PHE A 74 -14.46 9.61 -0.71
N TYR A 75 -15.20 10.37 -1.52
CA TYR A 75 -16.66 10.32 -1.53
C TYR A 75 -17.21 8.96 -2.01
N VAL A 76 -16.60 8.37 -3.03
CA VAL A 76 -16.93 7.01 -3.47
C VAL A 76 -16.69 6.01 -2.34
N ALA A 77 -15.56 6.11 -1.63
CA ALA A 77 -15.24 5.25 -0.48
C ALA A 77 -16.28 5.35 0.65
N LEU A 78 -16.85 6.54 0.88
CA LEU A 78 -17.96 6.74 1.83
C LEU A 78 -19.26 6.02 1.44
N ARG A 79 -19.46 5.76 0.15
CA ARG A 79 -20.67 5.14 -0.39
C ARG A 79 -20.54 3.65 -0.63
N ILE A 80 -19.31 3.11 -0.71
CA ILE A 80 -19.10 1.67 -0.85
C ILE A 80 -19.59 0.95 0.42
N PRO A 81 -20.51 -0.01 0.31
CA PRO A 81 -20.89 -0.85 1.43
C PRO A 81 -19.67 -1.66 1.89
N MET A 82 -19.35 -1.62 3.19
CA MET A 82 -18.21 -2.36 3.76
C MET A 82 -18.25 -3.86 3.49
N ARG A 83 -19.47 -4.41 3.38
CA ARG A 83 -19.69 -5.80 2.97
C ARG A 83 -19.20 -6.09 1.55
N ARG A 84 -19.46 -5.19 0.59
CA ARG A 84 -18.97 -5.35 -0.79
C ARG A 84 -17.45 -5.22 -0.84
N LEU A 85 -16.90 -4.21 -0.16
CA LEU A 85 -15.43 -4.04 -0.08
C LEU A 85 -14.75 -5.32 0.45
N ARG A 86 -15.35 -5.97 1.46
CA ARG A 86 -14.88 -7.27 1.97
C ARG A 86 -14.99 -8.40 0.96
N GLN A 87 -16.13 -8.55 0.29
CA GLN A 87 -16.36 -9.64 -0.68
C GLN A 87 -15.42 -9.56 -1.89
N TRP A 88 -15.13 -8.35 -2.36
CA TRP A 88 -14.26 -8.10 -3.51
C TRP A 88 -12.78 -7.99 -3.13
N SER A 89 -12.43 -8.14 -1.85
CA SER A 89 -11.06 -7.94 -1.36
C SER A 89 -10.02 -8.84 -2.05
N PHE A 90 -10.29 -10.14 -2.17
CA PHE A 90 -9.37 -11.07 -2.83
C PHE A 90 -9.27 -10.85 -4.35
N PRO A 91 -10.38 -10.73 -5.11
CA PRO A 91 -10.30 -10.38 -6.54
C PRO A 91 -9.54 -9.09 -6.81
N LEU A 92 -9.78 -8.02 -6.02
CA LEU A 92 -9.08 -6.75 -6.17
C LEU A 92 -7.59 -6.87 -5.83
N PHE A 93 -7.25 -7.65 -4.79
CA PHE A 93 -5.86 -7.94 -4.46
C PHE A 93 -5.16 -8.70 -5.58
N ALA A 94 -5.75 -9.79 -6.08
CA ALA A 94 -5.21 -10.55 -7.20
C ALA A 94 -5.03 -9.70 -8.47
N LEU A 95 -6.01 -8.84 -8.78
CA LEU A 95 -5.90 -7.90 -9.90
C LEU A 95 -4.76 -6.89 -9.70
N SER A 96 -4.56 -6.38 -8.49
CA SER A 96 -3.44 -5.47 -8.20
C SER A 96 -2.08 -6.17 -8.27
N VAL A 97 -1.99 -7.45 -7.87
CA VAL A 97 -0.77 -8.26 -8.05
C VAL A 97 -0.50 -8.48 -9.53
N LEU A 98 -1.53 -8.77 -10.33
CA LEU A 98 -1.40 -8.88 -11.78
C LEU A 98 -0.91 -7.57 -12.39
N ALA A 99 -1.41 -6.42 -11.93
CA ALA A 99 -0.95 -5.11 -12.39
C ALA A 99 0.54 -4.85 -12.05
N LEU A 100 1.04 -5.32 -10.89
CA LEU A 100 2.49 -5.28 -10.58
C LEU A 100 3.30 -6.17 -11.52
N VAL A 101 2.78 -7.32 -11.92
CA VAL A 101 3.47 -8.16 -12.90
C VAL A 101 3.49 -7.47 -14.26
N LEU A 102 2.38 -6.86 -14.67
CA LEU A 102 2.26 -6.16 -15.95
C LEU A 102 3.19 -4.95 -16.06
N VAL A 103 3.39 -4.18 -14.98
CA VAL A 103 4.28 -3.00 -15.02
C VAL A 103 5.76 -3.35 -15.21
N LEU A 104 6.16 -4.59 -14.89
CA LEU A 104 7.52 -5.07 -15.14
C LEU A 104 7.79 -5.41 -16.62
N ILE A 105 6.74 -5.58 -17.43
CA ILE A 105 6.86 -5.97 -18.84
C ILE A 105 7.24 -4.73 -19.68
N PRO A 106 8.36 -4.78 -20.44
CA PRO A 106 8.71 -3.71 -21.37
C PRO A 106 7.58 -3.48 -22.39
N GLY A 107 7.17 -2.22 -22.56
CA GLY A 107 6.08 -1.83 -23.47
C GLY A 107 4.72 -1.64 -22.79
N ILE A 108 4.53 -2.16 -21.57
CA ILE A 108 3.35 -1.84 -20.73
C ILE A 108 3.72 -0.84 -19.65
N GLY A 109 4.79 -1.11 -18.90
CA GLY A 109 5.31 -0.18 -17.90
C GLY A 109 6.18 0.89 -18.54
N SER A 110 5.97 2.15 -18.16
CA SER A 110 6.83 3.26 -18.56
C SER A 110 8.02 3.41 -17.63
N GLU A 111 9.18 3.65 -18.24
CA GLU A 111 10.45 3.80 -17.53
C GLU A 111 10.70 5.28 -17.23
N VAL A 112 10.66 5.62 -15.95
CA VAL A 112 10.90 6.98 -15.46
C VAL A 112 12.06 6.91 -14.46
N GLN A 113 13.10 7.71 -14.69
CA GLN A 113 14.30 7.75 -13.83
C GLN A 113 14.96 6.36 -13.63
N GLY A 114 15.04 5.55 -14.69
CA GLY A 114 15.68 4.23 -14.65
C GLY A 114 14.87 3.14 -13.94
N SER A 115 13.55 3.36 -13.77
CA SER A 115 12.67 2.39 -13.12
C SER A 115 11.29 2.32 -13.76
N ARG A 116 10.79 1.10 -13.98
CA ARG A 116 9.46 0.83 -14.53
C ARG A 116 8.45 0.62 -13.42
N ARG A 117 7.67 1.65 -13.12
CA ARG A 117 6.72 1.70 -11.99
C ARG A 117 5.34 2.21 -12.36
N TRP A 118 5.21 2.80 -13.55
CA TRP A 118 4.02 3.53 -13.97
C TRP A 118 3.38 2.82 -15.16
N ILE A 119 2.06 2.78 -15.15
CA ILE A 119 1.27 2.38 -16.31
C ILE A 119 0.59 3.64 -16.83
N ASP A 120 0.93 4.02 -18.06
CA ASP A 120 0.38 5.21 -18.70
C ASP A 120 -0.91 4.84 -19.45
N LEU A 121 -2.02 5.40 -18.99
CA LEU A 121 -3.36 5.19 -19.55
C LEU A 121 -3.76 6.39 -20.44
N GLY A 122 -2.81 6.93 -21.19
CA GLY A 122 -2.98 8.18 -21.96
C GLY A 122 -2.71 9.41 -21.08
N PRO A 123 -3.72 10.22 -20.70
CA PRO A 123 -3.50 11.46 -19.94
C PRO A 123 -3.22 11.23 -18.44
N VAL A 124 -3.36 10.00 -17.95
CA VAL A 124 -3.19 9.65 -16.53
C VAL A 124 -2.19 8.50 -16.41
N SER A 125 -1.21 8.66 -15.54
CA SER A 125 -0.31 7.58 -15.12
C SER A 125 -0.76 7.05 -13.76
N VAL A 126 -0.79 5.73 -13.64
CA VAL A 126 -1.18 5.04 -12.40
C VAL A 126 -0.04 4.16 -11.94
N GLN A 127 0.27 4.25 -10.65
CA GLN A 127 1.28 3.41 -10.02
C GLN A 127 0.59 2.20 -9.36
N PRO A 128 0.76 0.97 -9.89
CA PRO A 128 0.06 -0.22 -9.35
C PRO A 128 0.40 -0.51 -7.89
N SER A 129 1.62 -0.14 -7.47
CA SER A 129 2.09 -0.34 -6.09
C SER A 129 1.42 0.58 -5.06
N GLU A 130 0.75 1.66 -5.47
CA GLU A 130 -0.15 2.40 -4.59
C GLU A 130 -1.47 1.63 -4.35
N ILE A 131 -2.01 1.00 -5.40
CA ILE A 131 -3.25 0.20 -5.33
C ILE A 131 -3.03 -1.06 -4.48
N VAL A 132 -1.91 -1.76 -4.66
CA VAL A 132 -1.63 -3.01 -3.95
C VAL A 132 -1.52 -2.81 -2.44
N LYS A 133 -1.05 -1.65 -1.96
CA LYS A 133 -1.03 -1.32 -0.52
C LYS A 133 -2.45 -1.34 0.05
N VAL A 134 -3.38 -0.67 -0.62
CA VAL A 134 -4.79 -0.62 -0.21
C VAL A 134 -5.44 -2.00 -0.28
N THR A 135 -5.27 -2.73 -1.37
CA THR A 135 -5.89 -4.05 -1.53
C THR A 135 -5.30 -5.07 -0.55
N LEU A 136 -4.00 -5.01 -0.24
CA LEU A 136 -3.36 -5.84 0.77
C LEU A 136 -3.92 -5.54 2.18
N VAL A 137 -4.11 -4.27 2.55
CA VAL A 137 -4.75 -3.89 3.81
C VAL A 137 -6.16 -4.49 3.89
N VAL A 138 -6.97 -4.32 2.85
CA VAL A 138 -8.36 -4.79 2.84
C VAL A 138 -8.44 -6.32 2.85
N TRP A 139 -7.70 -6.99 1.97
CA TRP A 139 -7.69 -8.46 1.89
C TRP A 139 -7.07 -9.10 3.13
N GLY A 140 -5.95 -8.58 3.61
CA GLY A 140 -5.29 -9.06 4.82
C GLY A 140 -6.19 -8.93 6.06
N ALA A 141 -6.87 -7.78 6.22
CA ALA A 141 -7.84 -7.59 7.28
C ALA A 141 -9.02 -8.57 7.16
N HIS A 142 -9.50 -8.85 5.94
CA HIS A 142 -10.56 -9.84 5.71
C HIS A 142 -10.13 -11.26 6.09
N LEU A 143 -8.94 -11.68 5.64
CA LEU A 143 -8.37 -12.99 5.90
C LEU A 143 -8.12 -13.22 7.40
N LEU A 144 -7.55 -12.24 8.09
CA LEU A 144 -7.32 -12.33 9.53
C LEU A 144 -8.64 -12.35 10.32
N ALA A 145 -9.61 -11.53 9.92
CA ALA A 145 -10.92 -11.47 10.56
C ALA A 145 -11.75 -12.75 10.36
N SER A 146 -11.61 -13.43 9.22
CA SER A 146 -12.30 -14.71 8.97
C SER A 146 -11.67 -15.84 9.78
N ARG A 147 -10.34 -15.97 9.76
CA ARG A 147 -9.62 -17.07 10.43
C ARG A 147 -9.59 -16.99 11.95
N ARG A 148 -9.53 -15.77 12.52
CA ARG A 148 -9.62 -15.59 13.99
C ARG A 148 -10.95 -16.08 14.57
N SER A 149 -12.02 -16.01 13.78
CA SER A 149 -13.32 -16.54 14.18
C SER A 149 -13.39 -18.07 14.11
N GLU A 150 -12.53 -18.72 13.33
CA GLU A 150 -12.50 -20.19 13.16
C GLU A 150 -11.64 -20.88 14.23
N GLN A 151 -11.10 -20.13 15.21
CA GLN A 151 -10.10 -20.61 16.17
C GLN A 151 -8.91 -21.31 15.48
N ALA A 152 -8.61 -20.91 14.25
CA ALA A 152 -7.55 -21.51 13.45
C ALA A 152 -6.20 -21.32 14.14
N ALA A 153 -5.31 -22.31 14.02
CA ALA A 153 -3.96 -22.18 14.56
C ALA A 153 -3.27 -20.97 13.92
N LEU A 154 -2.38 -20.30 14.66
CA LEU A 154 -1.59 -19.16 14.14
C LEU A 154 -0.87 -19.49 12.83
N LYS A 155 -0.49 -20.76 12.63
CA LYS A 155 0.11 -21.28 11.41
C LYS A 155 -0.84 -21.17 10.20
N ASP A 156 -2.12 -21.50 10.36
CA ASP A 156 -3.11 -21.47 9.27
C ASP A 156 -3.47 -20.04 8.83
N ILE A 157 -3.23 -19.07 9.72
CA ILE A 157 -3.38 -17.63 9.46
C ILE A 157 -2.16 -17.08 8.72
N LEU A 158 -0.97 -17.52 9.12
CA LEU A 158 0.32 -17.10 8.58
C LEU A 158 0.57 -17.60 7.16
N VAL A 159 0.21 -18.86 6.87
CA VAL A 159 0.48 -19.54 5.60
C VAL A 159 -0.08 -18.80 4.37
N PRO A 160 -1.30 -18.22 4.37
CA PRO A 160 -1.77 -17.45 3.22
C PRO A 160 -1.26 -16.00 3.18
N LEU A 161 -1.15 -15.31 4.33
CA LEU A 161 -0.87 -13.88 4.36
C LEU A 161 0.61 -13.55 4.10
N VAL A 162 1.53 -14.27 4.75
CA VAL A 162 2.96 -13.96 4.67
C VAL A 162 3.51 -14.22 3.27
N PRO A 163 3.27 -15.37 2.60
CA PRO A 163 3.74 -15.59 1.24
C PRO A 163 3.16 -14.59 0.25
N ALA A 164 1.88 -14.21 0.38
CA ALA A 164 1.26 -13.20 -0.48
C ALA A 164 1.91 -11.82 -0.28
N GLY A 165 2.13 -11.40 0.97
CA GLY A 165 2.84 -10.15 1.28
C GLY A 165 4.28 -10.16 0.78
N MET A 166 5.01 -11.27 0.97
CA MET A 166 6.38 -11.46 0.50
C MET A 166 6.47 -11.44 -1.03
N LEU A 167 5.52 -12.06 -1.73
CA LEU A 167 5.43 -12.00 -3.19
C LEU A 167 5.27 -10.55 -3.67
N VAL A 168 4.36 -9.79 -3.05
CA VAL A 168 4.16 -8.37 -3.39
C VAL A 168 5.42 -7.55 -3.11
N CYS A 169 6.09 -7.79 -1.98
CA CYS A 169 7.36 -7.12 -1.67
C CYS A 169 8.44 -7.46 -2.70
N LEU A 170 8.55 -8.72 -3.10
CA LEU A 170 9.48 -9.18 -4.12
C LEU A 170 9.24 -8.49 -5.47
N LEU A 171 7.98 -8.45 -5.94
CA LEU A 171 7.63 -7.78 -7.19
C LEU A 171 8.04 -6.29 -7.17
N VAL A 172 7.80 -5.59 -6.07
CA VAL A 172 8.16 -4.17 -5.95
C VAL A 172 9.69 -3.95 -5.80
N VAL A 173 10.41 -4.90 -5.21
CA VAL A 173 11.89 -4.87 -5.20
C VAL A 173 12.46 -5.05 -6.61
N LEU A 174 11.77 -5.81 -7.47
CA LEU A 174 12.11 -5.95 -8.89
C LEU A 174 11.79 -4.68 -9.71
N GLU A 175 10.95 -3.78 -9.20
CA GLU A 175 10.72 -2.40 -9.72
C GLU A 175 11.76 -1.39 -9.20
N PRO A 176 12.96 -1.83 -8.81
CA PRO A 176 13.85 -1.15 -7.84
C PRO A 176 13.25 -0.15 -6.83
N ASN A 177 12.06 -0.37 -6.26
CA ASN A 177 11.36 0.64 -5.46
C ASN A 177 11.41 0.39 -3.94
N LEU A 178 12.49 0.84 -3.29
CA LEU A 178 12.71 0.63 -1.87
C LEU A 178 11.63 1.26 -0.97
N SER A 179 11.19 2.50 -1.29
CA SER A 179 10.26 3.25 -0.46
C SER A 179 8.92 2.52 -0.37
N THR A 180 8.38 2.07 -1.51
CA THR A 180 7.14 1.29 -1.55
C THR A 180 7.29 -0.10 -0.93
N THR A 181 8.45 -0.76 -1.06
CA THR A 181 8.72 -2.01 -0.33
C THR A 181 8.66 -1.83 1.18
N ILE A 182 9.26 -0.76 1.72
CA ILE A 182 9.20 -0.44 3.16
C ILE A 182 7.74 -0.21 3.59
N ALA A 183 6.97 0.55 2.81
CA ALA A 183 5.56 0.79 3.09
C ALA A 183 4.73 -0.51 3.11
N LEU A 184 4.97 -1.43 2.18
CA LEU A 184 4.32 -2.75 2.14
C LEU A 184 4.74 -3.65 3.32
N GLY A 185 6.03 -3.60 3.70
CA GLY A 185 6.53 -4.28 4.89
C GLY A 185 5.83 -3.79 6.16
N ILE A 186 5.60 -2.47 6.28
CA ILE A 186 4.83 -1.88 7.39
C ILE A 186 3.38 -2.35 7.36
N VAL A 187 2.72 -2.37 6.20
CA VAL A 187 1.35 -2.89 6.06
C VAL A 187 1.28 -4.34 6.54
N LEU A 188 2.19 -5.19 6.08
CA LEU A 188 2.24 -6.60 6.47
C LEU A 188 2.50 -6.75 7.97
N ALA A 189 3.48 -6.02 8.52
CA ALA A 189 3.78 -6.04 9.95
C ALA A 189 2.58 -5.57 10.80
N ALA A 190 1.91 -4.49 10.39
CA ALA A 190 0.73 -3.98 11.09
C ALA A 190 -0.43 -5.00 11.06
N LEU A 191 -0.70 -5.63 9.92
CA LEU A 191 -1.70 -6.70 9.81
C LEU A 191 -1.40 -7.85 10.78
N LEU A 192 -0.15 -8.32 10.80
CA LEU A 192 0.28 -9.39 11.69
C LEU A 192 0.19 -8.96 13.18
N TRP A 193 0.53 -7.70 13.49
CA TRP A 193 0.56 -7.19 14.86
C TRP A 193 -0.85 -7.13 15.44
N PHE A 194 -1.76 -6.46 14.75
CA PHE A 194 -3.16 -6.39 15.15
C PHE A 194 -3.89 -7.73 14.99
N GLY A 195 -3.36 -8.61 14.14
CA GLY A 195 -3.76 -10.02 14.02
C GLY A 195 -3.54 -10.82 15.30
N GLY A 196 -2.65 -10.37 16.19
CA GLY A 196 -2.36 -11.02 17.48
C GLY A 196 -1.21 -12.02 17.42
N LEU A 197 -0.27 -11.85 16.50
CA LEU A 197 0.89 -12.72 16.39
C LEU A 197 1.91 -12.48 17.51
N PRO A 198 2.70 -13.49 17.90
CA PRO A 198 3.64 -13.37 19.00
C PRO A 198 4.76 -12.36 18.66
N VAL A 199 5.13 -11.53 19.65
CA VAL A 199 6.19 -10.51 19.54
C VAL A 199 7.53 -11.11 19.05
N ARG A 200 7.80 -12.40 19.36
CA ARG A 200 8.99 -13.12 18.87
C ARG A 200 9.14 -13.07 17.34
N LEU A 201 8.03 -13.16 16.59
CA LEU A 201 8.07 -13.06 15.13
C LEU A 201 8.52 -11.67 14.68
N PHE A 202 8.07 -10.61 15.36
CA PHE A 202 8.48 -9.24 15.06
C PHE A 202 9.96 -9.02 15.35
N VAL A 203 10.47 -9.59 16.44
CA VAL A 203 11.91 -9.59 16.72
C VAL A 203 12.68 -10.29 15.61
N THR A 204 12.21 -11.46 15.13
CA THR A 204 12.89 -12.16 14.02
C THR A 204 12.84 -11.37 12.71
N ILE A 205 11.74 -10.69 12.40
CA ILE A 205 11.61 -9.83 11.21
C ILE A 205 12.51 -8.59 11.33
N ALA A 206 12.57 -7.97 12.51
CA ALA A 206 13.41 -6.81 12.74
C ALA A 206 14.90 -7.19 12.62
N VAL A 207 15.32 -8.29 13.24
CA VAL A 207 16.70 -8.78 13.16
C VAL A 207 17.06 -9.16 11.72
N SER A 208 16.19 -9.89 11.01
CA SER A 208 16.47 -10.24 9.61
C SER A 208 16.51 -9.00 8.70
N GLY A 209 15.68 -7.99 8.97
CA GLY A 209 15.72 -6.70 8.29
C GLY A 209 17.03 -5.95 8.52
N VAL A 210 17.53 -5.91 9.76
CA VAL A 210 18.83 -5.29 10.10
C VAL A 210 19.98 -6.04 9.41
N VAL A 211 19.96 -7.38 9.43
CA VAL A 211 20.97 -8.20 8.75
C VAL A 211 20.93 -7.95 7.24
N ALA A 212 19.75 -7.93 6.62
CA ALA A 212 19.60 -7.63 5.20
C ALA A 212 20.09 -6.22 4.87
N ALA A 213 19.79 -5.22 5.70
CA ALA A 213 20.28 -3.86 5.54
C ALA A 213 21.81 -3.77 5.66
N ALA A 214 22.41 -4.49 6.62
CA ALA A 214 23.86 -4.56 6.78
C ALA A 214 24.53 -5.22 5.56
N VAL A 215 24.00 -6.34 5.08
CA VAL A 215 24.49 -7.02 3.86
C VAL A 215 24.37 -6.10 2.64
N LEU A 216 23.23 -5.40 2.49
CA LEU A 216 23.02 -4.45 1.39
C LEU A 216 23.95 -3.24 1.48
N ALA A 217 24.26 -2.75 2.68
CA ALA A 217 25.20 -1.65 2.90
C ALA A 217 26.65 -2.04 2.54
N LEU A 218 26.99 -3.33 2.68
CA LEU A 218 28.30 -3.87 2.32
C LEU A 218 28.40 -4.27 0.83
N SER A 219 27.27 -4.53 0.16
CA SER A 219 27.22 -4.80 -1.28
C SER A 219 27.39 -3.53 -2.13
N ALA A 220 28.17 -3.56 -3.20
CA ALA A 220 28.36 -2.40 -4.06
C ALA A 220 27.10 -2.07 -4.88
N GLY A 221 26.59 -0.83 -4.76
CA GLY A 221 25.51 -0.30 -5.60
C GLY A 221 24.78 0.91 -5.00
N TYR A 222 23.85 1.51 -5.76
CA TYR A 222 23.10 2.74 -5.41
C TYR A 222 22.41 2.73 -4.02
N ARG A 223 22.05 1.55 -3.50
CA ARG A 223 21.44 1.39 -2.16
C ARG A 223 22.47 1.49 -1.03
N SER A 224 23.71 1.07 -1.30
CA SER A 224 24.84 1.23 -0.38
C SER A 224 25.27 2.68 -0.28
N ASP A 225 25.15 3.47 -1.36
CA ASP A 225 25.53 4.88 -1.37
C ASP A 225 24.65 5.74 -0.45
N ARG A 226 23.34 5.43 -0.34
CA ARG A 226 22.44 6.11 0.61
C ARG A 226 22.77 5.81 2.07
N MET A 227 23.15 4.57 2.38
CA MET A 227 23.55 4.18 3.73
C MET A 227 24.94 4.72 4.08
N ARG A 228 25.89 4.66 3.15
CA ARG A 228 27.23 5.23 3.31
C ARG A 228 27.18 6.74 3.51
N ALA A 229 26.38 7.47 2.72
CA ALA A 229 26.18 8.90 2.90
C ALA A 229 25.51 9.26 4.24
N PHE A 230 24.67 8.37 4.80
CA PHE A 230 24.07 8.59 6.13
C PHE A 230 25.09 8.40 7.26
N PHE A 231 25.91 7.35 7.21
CA PHE A 231 26.91 7.08 8.25
C PHE A 231 28.17 7.94 8.12
N ASN A 232 28.52 8.35 6.89
CA ASN A 232 29.65 9.24 6.58
C ASN A 232 29.17 10.48 5.79
N PRO A 233 28.49 11.45 6.44
CA PRO A 233 27.95 12.63 5.75
C PRO A 233 29.02 13.48 5.07
N GLY A 234 30.28 13.38 5.48
CA GLY A 234 31.41 14.17 4.97
C GLY A 234 31.99 13.70 3.63
N GLU A 235 31.75 12.46 3.22
CA GLU A 235 32.42 11.85 2.05
C GLU A 235 31.74 12.17 0.71
N ASP A 236 30.46 12.60 0.72
CA ASP A 236 29.71 12.97 -0.49
C ASP A 236 28.96 14.31 -0.32
N PRO A 237 29.67 15.47 -0.38
CA PRO A 237 29.06 16.79 -0.17
C PRO A 237 28.12 17.25 -1.28
N GLN A 238 28.18 16.62 -2.48
CA GLN A 238 27.44 17.05 -3.68
C GLN A 238 26.41 16.01 -4.18
N GLY A 239 26.45 14.77 -3.69
CA GLY A 239 25.53 13.71 -4.07
C GLY A 239 24.37 13.52 -3.09
N ILE A 240 24.17 12.32 -2.56
CA ILE A 240 22.95 11.97 -1.81
C ILE A 240 22.89 12.70 -0.45
N GLY A 241 24.05 12.93 0.17
CA GLY A 241 24.18 13.69 1.42
C GLY A 241 23.83 15.17 1.28
N TYR A 242 23.95 15.74 0.08
CA TYR A 242 23.65 17.14 -0.20
C TYR A 242 22.17 17.46 0.10
N GLN A 243 21.24 16.65 -0.41
CA GLN A 243 19.80 16.87 -0.21
C GLN A 243 19.40 16.82 1.27
N ALA A 244 19.92 15.83 2.01
CA ALA A 244 19.62 15.68 3.44
C ALA A 244 20.16 16.86 4.25
N ARG A 245 21.41 17.27 4.01
CA ARG A 245 22.02 18.44 4.66
C ARG A 245 21.26 19.72 4.34
N GLN A 246 20.84 19.85 3.10
CA GLN A 246 20.14 21.04 2.65
C GLN A 246 18.74 21.18 3.25
N ALA A 247 18.05 20.05 3.43
CA ALA A 247 16.81 19.99 4.18
C ALA A 247 17.00 20.46 5.63
N GLN A 248 18.09 20.06 6.30
CA GLN A 248 18.41 20.50 7.66
C GLN A 248 18.71 22.00 7.74
N TYR A 249 19.44 22.56 6.77
CA TYR A 249 19.67 24.00 6.71
C TYR A 249 18.36 24.78 6.54
N SER A 250 17.46 24.32 5.67
CA SER A 250 16.12 24.91 5.51
C SER A 250 15.30 24.87 6.80
N LEU A 251 15.37 23.77 7.57
CA LEU A 251 14.71 23.69 8.88
C LEU A 251 15.31 24.68 9.89
N ALA A 252 16.64 24.79 9.96
CA ALA A 252 17.32 25.73 10.85
C ALA A 252 16.96 27.18 10.53
N ASP A 253 16.86 27.47 9.24
CA ASP A 253 16.57 28.77 8.67
C ASP A 253 15.17 29.33 8.98
N GLY A 254 14.19 28.45 9.21
CA GLY A 254 12.81 28.83 9.50
C GLY A 254 12.56 29.34 10.93
N GLY A 255 13.42 28.99 11.89
CA GLY A 255 13.20 29.37 13.31
C GLY A 255 11.81 28.98 13.83
N ILE A 256 11.24 29.78 14.74
CA ILE A 256 9.92 29.48 15.35
C ILE A 256 8.76 29.87 14.41
N TRP A 257 8.87 31.03 13.77
CA TRP A 257 7.78 31.68 13.04
C TRP A 257 7.80 31.45 11.53
N GLY A 258 8.90 30.91 11.00
CA GLY A 258 9.11 30.78 9.57
C GLY A 258 9.57 32.08 8.93
N ARG A 259 9.98 31.98 7.67
CA ARG A 259 10.34 33.14 6.83
C ARG A 259 9.15 33.77 6.12
N GLY A 260 7.98 33.16 6.22
CA GLY A 260 6.77 33.55 5.50
C GLY A 260 6.52 32.67 4.27
N LEU A 261 5.24 32.44 3.98
CA LEU A 261 4.79 31.67 2.83
C LEU A 261 5.32 32.29 1.53
N GLY A 262 5.87 31.45 0.65
CA GLY A 262 6.42 31.91 -0.62
C GLY A 262 7.91 32.27 -0.57
N GLN A 263 8.47 32.55 0.60
CA GLN A 263 9.80 33.16 0.76
C GLN A 263 10.95 32.16 0.97
N SER A 264 10.70 30.84 0.90
CA SER A 264 11.78 29.85 1.07
C SER A 264 12.82 29.93 -0.05
N ARG A 265 14.09 29.92 0.35
CA ARG A 265 15.26 29.92 -0.56
C ARG A 265 15.52 28.53 -1.13
N ALA A 266 15.02 27.47 -0.50
CA ALA A 266 15.11 26.08 -0.97
C ALA A 266 14.52 25.85 -2.37
N LYS A 267 13.61 26.71 -2.82
CA LYS A 267 12.90 26.64 -4.09
C LYS A 267 13.76 26.95 -5.32
N TRP A 268 14.88 27.63 -5.14
CA TRP A 268 15.77 28.07 -6.22
C TRP A 268 16.74 26.97 -6.67
N SER A 269 16.26 25.73 -6.82
CA SER A 269 17.08 24.53 -7.08
C SER A 269 18.11 24.21 -5.98
N TYR A 270 18.00 24.87 -4.82
CA TYR A 270 18.87 24.64 -3.68
C TYR A 270 18.60 23.25 -3.09
N LEU A 271 17.33 22.80 -3.05
CA LEU A 271 16.91 21.45 -2.65
C LEU A 271 16.20 20.71 -3.81
N PRO A 272 16.88 19.80 -4.53
CA PRO A 272 16.29 19.01 -5.61
C PRO A 272 15.11 18.14 -5.13
N ASN A 273 14.06 17.98 -5.95
CA ASN A 273 12.84 17.20 -5.64
C ASN A 273 12.12 17.62 -4.34
N SER A 274 12.28 18.87 -3.92
CA SER A 274 11.75 19.38 -2.66
C SER A 274 10.22 19.36 -2.56
N HIS A 275 9.52 19.44 -3.69
CA HIS A 275 8.06 19.35 -3.74
C HIS A 275 7.51 17.93 -3.48
N ASN A 276 8.31 16.88 -3.71
CA ASN A 276 7.92 15.48 -3.49
C ASN A 276 8.45 14.96 -2.15
N ASP A 277 9.78 14.90 -1.99
CA ASP A 277 10.39 14.11 -0.91
C ASP A 277 10.82 14.95 0.29
N PHE A 278 11.04 16.25 0.12
CA PHE A 278 11.51 17.15 1.19
C PHE A 278 10.54 18.30 1.50
N ILE A 279 9.25 18.14 1.21
CA ILE A 279 8.25 19.20 1.41
C ILE A 279 8.17 19.63 2.88
N PHE A 280 8.45 18.72 3.81
CA PHE A 280 8.50 19.01 5.24
C PHE A 280 9.60 20.01 5.61
N ALA A 281 10.73 20.00 4.89
CA ALA A 281 11.80 20.99 5.08
C ALA A 281 11.35 22.40 4.66
N ILE A 282 10.61 22.49 3.55
CA ILE A 282 10.03 23.77 3.08
C ILE A 282 8.96 24.25 4.05
N ILE A 283 8.13 23.36 4.59
CA ILE A 283 7.17 23.70 5.64
C ILE A 283 7.90 24.31 6.84
N GLY A 284 9.00 23.69 7.28
CA GLY A 284 9.79 24.23 8.38
C GLY A 284 10.46 25.56 8.06
N GLU A 285 10.94 25.78 6.83
CA GLU A 285 11.53 27.06 6.44
C GLU A 285 10.49 28.18 6.36
N GLU A 286 9.34 27.93 5.75
CA GLU A 286 8.32 28.96 5.48
C GLU A 286 7.40 29.25 6.66
N LEU A 287 6.97 28.21 7.36
CA LEU A 287 6.01 28.27 8.46
C LEU A 287 6.67 28.08 9.83
N GLY A 288 7.98 27.80 9.86
CA GLY A 288 8.75 27.63 11.08
C GLY A 288 8.40 26.34 11.84
N PHE A 289 8.86 26.30 13.08
CA PHE A 289 8.50 25.25 14.03
C PHE A 289 6.98 25.08 14.17
N LEU A 290 6.20 26.16 14.14
CA LEU A 290 4.74 26.10 14.28
C LEU A 290 4.08 25.33 13.12
N GLY A 291 4.55 25.53 11.88
CA GLY A 291 4.08 24.76 10.74
C GLY A 291 4.38 23.27 10.86
N CYS A 292 5.62 22.93 11.24
CA CYS A 292 6.01 21.54 11.52
C CYS A 292 5.17 20.92 12.65
N ALA A 293 4.97 21.66 13.75
CA ALA A 293 4.17 21.22 14.88
C ALA A 293 2.70 21.02 14.51
N LEU A 294 2.13 21.85 13.63
CA LEU A 294 0.79 21.68 13.11
C LEU A 294 0.66 20.36 12.32
N VAL A 295 1.59 20.09 11.40
CA VAL A 295 1.59 18.85 10.60
C VAL A 295 1.72 17.62 11.50
N LEU A 296 2.68 17.64 12.44
CA LEU A 296 2.85 16.56 13.41
C LEU A 296 1.62 16.39 14.31
N GLY A 297 1.00 17.49 14.75
CA GLY A 297 -0.23 17.48 15.53
C GLY A 297 -1.40 16.87 14.76
N LEU A 298 -1.54 17.15 13.47
CA LEU A 298 -2.57 16.55 12.61
C LEU A 298 -2.36 15.05 12.44
N PHE A 299 -1.12 14.58 12.24
CA PHE A 299 -0.81 13.14 12.20
C PHE A 299 -1.00 12.47 13.55
N ALA A 300 -0.63 13.12 14.67
CA ALA A 300 -0.89 12.59 16.01
C ALA A 300 -2.40 12.46 16.28
N LEU A 301 -3.19 13.45 15.88
CA LEU A 301 -4.65 13.41 15.95
C LEU A 301 -5.24 12.32 15.05
N PHE A 302 -4.65 12.09 13.87
CA PHE A 302 -5.01 10.99 12.98
C PHE A 302 -4.77 9.63 13.62
N VAL A 303 -3.60 9.42 14.24
CA VAL A 303 -3.30 8.18 14.98
C VAL A 303 -4.30 7.96 16.09
N TYR A 304 -4.52 8.98 16.93
CA TYR A 304 -5.48 8.92 18.02
C TYR A 304 -6.88 8.53 17.51
N THR A 305 -7.35 9.22 16.47
CA THR A 305 -8.69 9.01 15.92
C THR A 305 -8.82 7.63 15.25
N GLY A 306 -7.82 7.22 14.45
CA GLY A 306 -7.81 5.93 13.77
C GLY A 306 -7.76 4.74 14.73
N LEU A 307 -6.89 4.80 15.74
CA LEU A 307 -6.83 3.77 16.78
C LEU A 307 -8.08 3.76 17.66
N ARG A 308 -8.66 4.93 17.94
CA ARG A 308 -9.96 5.03 18.61
C ARG A 308 -11.06 4.32 17.82
N ILE A 309 -11.19 4.60 16.51
CA ILE A 309 -12.16 3.92 15.62
C ILE A 309 -11.93 2.40 15.65
N ALA A 310 -10.67 1.96 15.55
CA ALA A 310 -10.35 0.54 15.60
C ALA A 310 -10.77 -0.09 16.94
N SER A 311 -10.49 0.57 18.07
CA SER A 311 -10.82 0.06 19.41
C SER A 311 -12.33 -0.04 19.68
N ARG A 312 -13.12 0.85 19.08
CA ARG A 312 -14.58 0.91 19.22
C ARG A 312 -15.32 0.05 18.20
N SER A 313 -14.62 -0.43 17.16
CA SER A 313 -15.20 -1.27 16.12
C SER A 313 -15.50 -2.68 16.64
N VAL A 314 -16.78 -3.08 16.60
CA VAL A 314 -17.22 -4.44 16.96
C VAL A 314 -16.90 -5.44 15.86
N ASP A 315 -16.90 -5.00 14.60
CA ASP A 315 -16.53 -5.84 13.46
C ASP A 315 -15.00 -6.05 13.41
N PRO A 316 -14.49 -7.29 13.56
CA PRO A 316 -13.05 -7.56 13.55
C PRO A 316 -12.35 -7.12 12.26
N PHE A 317 -13.06 -7.15 11.12
CA PHE A 317 -12.51 -6.67 9.85
C PHE A 317 -12.25 -5.16 9.87
N LEU A 318 -13.23 -4.37 10.33
CA LEU A 318 -13.09 -2.92 10.39
C LEU A 318 -12.03 -2.49 11.39
N ARG A 319 -11.93 -3.22 12.52
CA ARG A 319 -10.87 -3.03 13.50
C ARG A 319 -9.47 -3.22 12.89
N LEU A 320 -9.25 -4.36 12.21
CA LEU A 320 -7.95 -4.68 11.59
C LEU A 320 -7.62 -3.73 10.44
N LEU A 321 -8.60 -3.45 9.56
CA LEU A 321 -8.45 -2.56 8.42
C LEU A 321 -8.05 -1.15 8.89
N THR A 322 -8.79 -0.60 9.86
CA THR A 322 -8.55 0.77 10.32
C THR A 322 -7.22 0.88 11.06
N ALA A 323 -6.93 -0.04 11.98
CA ALA A 323 -5.66 -0.03 12.72
C ALA A 323 -4.45 -0.16 11.78
N THR A 324 -4.53 -1.06 10.80
CA THR A 324 -3.47 -1.28 9.81
C THR A 324 -3.27 -0.05 8.93
N ALA A 325 -4.35 0.50 8.36
CA ALA A 325 -4.26 1.65 7.48
C ALA A 325 -3.73 2.89 8.20
N THR A 326 -4.22 3.16 9.42
CA THR A 326 -3.71 4.25 10.26
C THR A 326 -2.23 4.07 10.56
N THR A 327 -1.79 2.86 10.89
CA THR A 327 -0.37 2.56 11.17
C THR A 327 0.49 2.75 9.94
N TRP A 328 0.07 2.25 8.78
CA TRP A 328 0.80 2.40 7.52
C TRP A 328 0.98 3.87 7.13
N ILE A 329 -0.12 4.64 7.05
CA ILE A 329 -0.09 6.06 6.66
C ILE A 329 0.77 6.86 7.65
N THR A 330 0.63 6.62 8.95
CA THR A 330 1.41 7.32 9.97
C THR A 330 2.88 6.96 9.91
N ALA A 331 3.22 5.68 9.79
CA ALA A 331 4.62 5.24 9.72
C ALA A 331 5.31 5.81 8.48
N GLN A 332 4.61 5.90 7.34
CA GLN A 332 5.12 6.58 6.15
C GLN A 332 5.41 8.06 6.42
N ALA A 333 4.51 8.77 7.11
CA ALA A 333 4.73 10.15 7.52
C ALA A 333 5.92 10.32 8.49
N LEU A 334 6.03 9.43 9.49
CA LEU A 334 7.13 9.45 10.45
C LEU A 334 8.48 9.14 9.80
N ILE A 335 8.53 8.23 8.82
CA ILE A 335 9.76 7.95 8.07
C ILE A 335 10.14 9.17 7.22
N ASN A 336 9.18 9.79 6.54
CA ASN A 336 9.41 11.02 5.78
C ASN A 336 10.01 12.12 6.65
N VAL A 337 9.32 12.48 7.73
CA VAL A 337 9.81 13.49 8.68
C VAL A 337 11.17 13.07 9.25
N GLY A 338 11.32 11.80 9.64
CA GLY A 338 12.52 11.25 10.24
C GLY A 338 13.77 11.44 9.39
N TYR A 339 13.71 11.18 8.08
CA TYR A 339 14.89 11.44 7.24
C TYR A 339 15.09 12.93 6.92
N VAL A 340 14.03 13.73 6.88
CA VAL A 340 14.13 15.19 6.67
C VAL A 340 14.84 15.86 7.83
N VAL A 341 14.60 15.42 9.07
CA VAL A 341 15.32 15.94 10.26
C VAL A 341 16.67 15.24 10.49
N GLY A 342 17.00 14.21 9.71
CA GLY A 342 18.27 13.48 9.79
C GLY A 342 18.34 12.33 10.81
N LEU A 343 17.19 11.85 11.31
CA LEU A 343 17.11 10.67 12.20
C LEU A 343 17.13 9.34 11.43
N LEU A 344 16.80 9.36 10.14
CA LEU A 344 16.73 8.18 9.26
C LEU A 344 17.45 8.46 7.93
N PRO A 345 17.91 7.42 7.21
CA PRO A 345 18.46 7.59 5.86
C PRO A 345 17.36 8.03 4.88
N VAL A 346 17.76 8.74 3.81
CA VAL A 346 16.81 9.25 2.80
C VAL A 346 16.16 8.09 2.04
N THR A 347 14.87 7.86 2.30
CA THR A 347 14.11 6.76 1.69
C THR A 347 13.37 7.17 0.42
N GLY A 348 13.02 8.45 0.25
CA GLY A 348 12.17 8.94 -0.85
C GLY A 348 10.71 8.53 -0.69
N LEU A 349 10.24 8.40 0.56
CA LEU A 349 8.82 8.22 0.88
C LEU A 349 8.14 9.57 0.95
N GLN A 350 7.05 9.75 0.20
CA GLN A 350 6.28 11.00 0.21
C GLN A 350 5.54 11.16 1.54
N LEU A 351 5.38 12.42 1.98
CA LEU A 351 4.53 12.77 3.12
C LEU A 351 3.04 12.65 2.72
N PRO A 352 2.26 11.72 3.32
CA PRO A 352 0.89 11.47 2.88
C PRO A 352 0.01 12.72 2.93
N LEU A 353 -0.79 12.94 1.88
CA LEU A 353 -1.68 14.11 1.65
C LEU A 353 -0.99 15.47 1.47
N VAL A 354 0.29 15.61 1.84
CA VAL A 354 1.01 16.88 1.82
C VAL A 354 1.94 16.99 0.62
N SER A 355 2.79 15.98 0.40
CA SER A 355 3.75 15.94 -0.71
C SER A 355 3.06 15.88 -2.08
N ALA A 356 3.77 16.39 -3.10
CA ALA A 356 3.38 16.15 -4.48
C ALA A 356 3.52 14.65 -4.83
N GLY A 357 2.51 14.14 -5.53
CA GLY A 357 2.37 12.71 -5.78
C GLY A 357 0.96 12.41 -6.26
N GLY A 358 0.71 12.56 -7.56
CA GLY A 358 -0.64 12.55 -8.12
C GLY A 358 -1.47 11.32 -7.75
N SER A 359 -1.01 10.13 -8.14
CA SER A 359 -1.70 8.86 -7.85
C SER A 359 -1.73 8.53 -6.35
N SER A 360 -0.64 8.80 -5.62
CA SER A 360 -0.56 8.51 -4.19
C SER A 360 -1.49 9.41 -3.35
N LEU A 361 -1.63 10.69 -3.69
CA LEU A 361 -2.59 11.60 -3.05
C LEU A 361 -4.02 11.07 -3.21
N ALA A 362 -4.40 10.71 -4.44
CA ALA A 362 -5.75 10.22 -4.74
C ALA A 362 -6.07 8.91 -4.00
N ILE A 363 -5.11 7.98 -3.94
CA ILE A 363 -5.26 6.69 -3.27
C ILE A 363 -5.23 6.84 -1.74
N THR A 364 -4.43 7.76 -1.21
CA THR A 364 -4.43 8.08 0.22
C THR A 364 -5.77 8.70 0.62
N LEU A 365 -6.32 9.64 -0.16
CA LEU A 365 -7.66 10.19 0.06
C LEU A 365 -8.74 9.10 0.00
N PHE A 366 -8.66 8.16 -0.95
CA PHE A 366 -9.54 6.99 -0.95
C PHE A 366 -9.47 6.22 0.39
N MET A 367 -8.26 5.94 0.90
CA MET A 367 -8.07 5.22 2.15
C MET A 367 -8.61 5.99 3.37
N PHE A 368 -8.42 7.31 3.42
CA PHE A 368 -9.05 8.17 4.43
C PHE A 368 -10.58 8.10 4.35
N GLY A 369 -11.14 8.05 3.13
CA GLY A 369 -12.59 7.86 2.92
C GLY A 369 -13.08 6.50 3.43
N VAL A 370 -12.29 5.43 3.25
CA VAL A 370 -12.60 4.10 3.81
C VAL A 370 -12.56 4.13 5.34
N ILE A 371 -11.56 4.79 5.96
CA ILE A 371 -11.47 4.96 7.42
C ILE A 371 -12.65 5.78 7.95
N ALA A 372 -13.02 6.88 7.28
CA ALA A 372 -14.18 7.68 7.63
C ALA A 372 -15.47 6.87 7.53
N ASN A 373 -15.60 6.01 6.51
CA ASN A 373 -16.73 5.10 6.40
C ASN A 373 -16.74 4.03 7.51
N ALA A 374 -15.57 3.52 7.92
CA ALA A 374 -15.44 2.64 9.08
C ALA A 374 -15.89 3.33 10.39
N ALA A 375 -15.55 4.62 10.59
CA ALA A 375 -16.00 5.40 11.73
C ALA A 375 -17.54 5.48 11.84
N ARG A 376 -18.25 5.50 10.71
CA ARG A 376 -19.72 5.49 10.70
C ARG A 376 -20.31 4.15 11.15
N HIS A 377 -19.52 3.08 11.21
CA HIS A 377 -19.93 1.76 11.67
C HIS A 377 -19.56 1.50 13.15
N GLU A 378 -19.07 2.52 13.88
CA GLU A 378 -18.97 2.45 15.35
C GLU A 378 -20.37 2.26 15.97
N PRO A 379 -20.54 1.46 17.05
CA PRO A 379 -21.87 1.16 17.61
C PRO A 379 -22.68 2.40 17.97
N GLU A 380 -22.05 3.37 18.62
CA GLU A 380 -22.65 4.66 18.98
C GLU A 380 -23.08 5.45 17.72
N ALA A 381 -22.22 5.47 16.70
CA ALA A 381 -22.50 6.14 15.43
C ALA A 381 -23.70 5.50 14.71
N VAL A 382 -23.74 4.16 14.65
CA VAL A 382 -24.87 3.43 14.03
C VAL A 382 -26.17 3.71 14.78
N ALA A 383 -26.16 3.68 16.12
CA ALA A 383 -27.34 3.99 16.93
C ALA A 383 -27.85 5.42 16.68
N ALA A 384 -26.95 6.41 16.65
CA ALA A 384 -27.32 7.80 16.38
C ALA A 384 -27.90 8.02 14.97
N LEU A 385 -27.28 7.42 13.93
CA LEU A 385 -27.75 7.52 12.54
C LEU A 385 -29.10 6.79 12.34
N GLN A 386 -29.34 5.70 13.07
CA GLN A 386 -30.64 5.02 13.06
C GLN A 386 -31.73 5.82 13.76
N ALA A 387 -31.39 6.51 14.86
CA ALA A 387 -32.28 7.43 15.56
C ALA A 387 -32.58 8.73 14.80
N GLY A 388 -32.13 8.86 13.54
CA GLY A 388 -32.39 10.04 12.71
C GLY A 388 -31.54 11.26 13.06
N GLN A 389 -30.51 11.10 13.90
CA GLN A 389 -29.51 12.14 14.18
C GLN A 389 -28.48 12.25 13.05
N ASP A 390 -28.95 12.12 11.81
CA ASP A 390 -28.17 12.36 10.61
C ASP A 390 -27.84 13.85 10.56
N GLY A 391 -26.56 14.19 10.75
CA GLY A 391 -26.07 15.55 10.62
C GLY A 391 -26.42 16.13 9.25
N ARG A 392 -26.53 17.47 9.15
CA ARG A 392 -26.84 18.18 7.90
C ARG A 392 -25.93 17.73 6.74
N PHE A 393 -24.66 17.51 7.03
CA PHE A 393 -23.65 17.05 6.07
C PHE A 393 -23.92 15.63 5.52
N SER A 394 -24.35 14.69 6.37
CA SER A 394 -24.68 13.33 5.94
C SER A 394 -25.92 13.28 5.03
N ARG A 395 -26.91 14.15 5.30
CA ARG A 395 -28.09 14.31 4.43
C ARG A 395 -27.74 14.93 3.09
N LEU A 396 -26.92 15.99 3.09
CA LEU A 396 -26.46 16.66 1.87
C LEU A 396 -25.73 15.67 0.95
N LEU A 397 -24.83 14.86 1.52
CA LEU A 397 -24.07 13.87 0.77
C LEU A 397 -24.85 12.58 0.44
N ARG A 398 -26.11 12.47 0.86
CA ARG A 398 -26.99 11.29 0.69
C ARG A 398 -26.28 9.97 1.01
N LEU A 399 -25.60 9.93 2.15
CA LEU A 399 -24.79 8.78 2.52
C LEU A 399 -25.68 7.59 2.92
N PRO A 400 -25.35 6.35 2.51
CA PRO A 400 -26.11 5.16 2.91
C PRO A 400 -26.00 4.96 4.43
N LYS A 401 -27.08 4.47 5.05
CA LYS A 401 -27.06 4.12 6.47
C LYS A 401 -26.16 2.90 6.70
N PRO A 402 -25.28 2.92 7.71
CA PRO A 402 -24.40 1.80 8.01
C PRO A 402 -25.20 0.57 8.46
N GLU A 403 -24.74 -0.61 8.06
CA GLU A 403 -25.34 -1.88 8.49
C GLU A 403 -24.90 -2.22 9.92
N VAL A 404 -25.83 -2.67 10.77
CA VAL A 404 -25.48 -3.13 12.11
C VAL A 404 -24.73 -4.45 12.01
N TYR A 405 -23.49 -4.48 12.48
CA TYR A 405 -22.77 -5.73 12.65
C TYR A 405 -23.37 -6.53 13.81
N SER A 406 -23.86 -7.74 13.53
CA SER A 406 -24.35 -8.67 14.56
C SER A 406 -23.45 -9.90 14.60
N PRO A 407 -22.73 -10.15 15.72
CA PRO A 407 -21.88 -11.33 15.89
C PRO A 407 -22.65 -12.63 15.66
N ALA A 408 -23.84 -12.77 16.27
CA ALA A 408 -24.68 -13.96 16.13
C ALA A 408 -25.11 -14.23 14.68
N LYS A 409 -25.49 -13.18 13.92
CA LYS A 409 -25.82 -13.32 12.49
C LYS A 409 -24.59 -13.70 11.67
N ALA A 410 -23.42 -13.15 12.01
CA ALA A 410 -22.17 -13.49 11.34
C ALA A 410 -21.79 -14.96 11.60
N GLU A 411 -21.92 -15.45 12.83
CA GLU A 411 -21.70 -16.85 13.20
C GLU A 411 -22.69 -17.80 12.51
N ALA A 412 -23.99 -17.48 12.52
CA ALA A 412 -25.01 -18.29 11.86
C ALA A 412 -24.82 -18.38 10.34
N ALA A 413 -24.44 -17.27 9.69
CA ALA A 413 -24.11 -17.26 8.26
C ALA A 413 -22.88 -18.11 7.93
N ARG A 414 -21.87 -18.11 8.82
CA ARG A 414 -20.67 -18.94 8.69
C ARG A 414 -20.99 -20.42 8.85
N ALA A 415 -21.73 -20.81 9.89
CA ALA A 415 -22.15 -22.20 10.11
C ALA A 415 -22.88 -22.77 8.88
N ARG A 416 -23.75 -21.96 8.27
CA ARG A 416 -24.44 -22.32 7.02
C ARG A 416 -23.49 -22.52 5.85
N ASN A 417 -22.48 -21.66 5.69
CA ASN A 417 -21.50 -21.77 4.62
C ASN A 417 -20.55 -22.97 4.82
N ALA A 418 -20.13 -23.24 6.06
CA ALA A 418 -19.33 -24.41 6.41
C ALA A 418 -20.11 -25.71 6.11
N ALA A 419 -21.38 -25.77 6.50
CA ALA A 419 -22.27 -26.89 6.17
C ALA A 419 -22.41 -27.09 4.65
N LYS A 420 -22.56 -25.99 3.88
CA LYS A 420 -22.60 -26.06 2.41
C LYS A 420 -21.30 -26.58 1.81
N ALA A 421 -20.14 -26.11 2.29
CA ALA A 421 -18.84 -26.56 1.82
C ALA A 421 -18.60 -28.03 2.15
N ALA A 422 -18.98 -28.48 3.35
CA ALA A 422 -18.93 -29.88 3.76
C ALA A 422 -19.84 -30.75 2.88
N ALA A 423 -21.07 -30.30 2.59
CA ALA A 423 -21.99 -31.00 1.70
C ALA A 423 -21.46 -31.08 0.25
N GLN A 424 -20.81 -30.02 -0.25
CA GLN A 424 -20.15 -30.04 -1.56
C GLN A 424 -18.98 -31.03 -1.60
N ARG A 425 -18.12 -31.04 -0.56
CA ARG A 425 -17.03 -32.01 -0.44
C ARG A 425 -17.55 -33.45 -0.37
N ALA A 426 -18.61 -33.69 0.39
CA ALA A 426 -19.25 -35.00 0.49
C ALA A 426 -19.81 -35.46 -0.88
N ARG A 427 -20.49 -34.58 -1.62
CA ARG A 427 -20.95 -34.86 -2.99
C ARG A 427 -19.80 -35.13 -3.96
N GLN A 428 -18.68 -34.43 -3.80
CA GLN A 428 -17.48 -34.62 -4.64
C GLN A 428 -16.76 -35.94 -4.32
N ALA A 429 -16.75 -36.34 -3.04
CA ALA A 429 -16.25 -37.64 -2.58
C ALA A 429 -17.15 -38.80 -3.05
N ASP A 430 -18.47 -38.62 -3.04
CA ASP A 430 -19.41 -39.64 -3.52
C ASP A 430 -19.33 -39.82 -5.05
N ARG A 431 -19.22 -38.71 -5.81
CA ARG A 431 -18.96 -38.76 -7.26
C ARG A 431 -17.63 -39.43 -7.62
N SER A 432 -16.60 -39.29 -6.79
CA SER A 432 -15.32 -39.97 -7.01
C SER A 432 -15.35 -41.45 -6.62
N ARG A 433 -16.24 -41.86 -5.70
CA ARG A 433 -16.50 -43.28 -5.39
C ARG A 433 -17.37 -43.99 -6.43
N GLN A 434 -18.30 -43.27 -7.07
CA GLN A 434 -19.18 -43.80 -8.12
C GLN A 434 -18.56 -43.77 -9.53
N ALA A 435 -17.33 -43.25 -9.68
CA ALA A 435 -16.60 -43.33 -10.93
C ALA A 435 -16.23 -44.81 -11.23
N PRO A 436 -16.63 -45.39 -12.38
CA PRO A 436 -16.33 -46.79 -12.68
C PRO A 436 -14.82 -46.99 -12.73
N PRO A 437 -14.29 -48.16 -12.25
CA PRO A 437 -12.86 -48.43 -12.32
C PRO A 437 -12.44 -48.36 -13.79
N ARG A 438 -11.43 -47.51 -14.10
CA ARG A 438 -10.77 -47.52 -15.40
C ARG A 438 -10.33 -48.96 -15.66
N ARG A 439 -10.99 -49.65 -16.60
CA ARG A 439 -10.64 -51.00 -17.07
C ARG A 439 -9.15 -51.03 -17.38
N GLY A 440 -8.39 -51.74 -16.54
CA GLY A 440 -7.05 -52.17 -16.90
C GLY A 440 -7.14 -53.02 -18.15
N GLN A 441 -6.31 -52.70 -19.15
CA GLN A 441 -6.02 -53.61 -20.25
C GLN A 441 -5.33 -54.85 -19.66
N SER A 442 -6.09 -55.91 -19.43
CA SER A 442 -5.56 -57.27 -19.32
C SER A 442 -6.05 -58.05 -20.53
N GLY A 443 -5.22 -58.10 -21.57
CA GLY A 443 -5.44 -58.93 -22.75
C GLY A 443 -4.24 -59.84 -22.96
N GLY A 444 -4.38 -61.12 -22.63
CA GLY A 444 -3.34 -62.12 -22.93
C GLY A 444 -3.55 -63.44 -22.19
N GLN A 445 -4.52 -64.25 -22.63
CA GLN A 445 -4.58 -65.67 -22.27
C GLN A 445 -3.34 -66.42 -22.81
N PRO A 446 -2.78 -67.40 -22.07
CA PRO A 446 -1.65 -68.20 -22.53
C PRO A 446 -2.14 -69.29 -23.50
N ARG A 447 -1.88 -69.11 -24.79
CA ARG A 447 -2.04 -70.17 -25.80
C ARG A 447 -0.79 -71.06 -25.80
N ARG A 448 -0.97 -72.33 -25.42
CA ARG A 448 -0.04 -73.44 -25.68
C ARG A 448 0.40 -73.43 -27.15
N ARG A 449 1.71 -73.37 -27.41
CA ARG A 449 2.33 -73.92 -28.62
C ARG A 449 3.68 -74.54 -28.26
N SER A 450 3.81 -75.80 -28.68
CA SER A 450 4.96 -76.69 -28.56
C SER A 450 6.20 -76.17 -29.29
N PRO A 451 7.41 -76.66 -28.94
CA PRO A 451 8.64 -76.21 -29.54
C PRO A 451 8.90 -76.97 -30.84
N GLU A 452 9.05 -76.27 -31.95
CA GLU A 452 9.61 -76.89 -33.14
C GLU A 452 10.58 -75.96 -33.88
N SER A 453 11.69 -76.59 -34.19
CA SER A 453 12.94 -76.14 -34.76
C SER A 453 12.85 -75.65 -36.21
N ARG A 454 13.99 -75.09 -36.66
CA ARG A 454 14.39 -74.70 -38.03
C ARG A 454 13.95 -73.28 -38.39
N GLY A 455 14.79 -72.42 -38.93
CA GLY A 455 16.11 -72.57 -39.49
C GLY A 455 16.32 -71.42 -40.49
N THR A 456 17.51 -70.83 -40.45
CA THR A 456 18.24 -70.21 -41.57
C THR A 456 17.62 -69.07 -42.40
N SER A 457 18.30 -67.91 -42.31
CA SER A 457 18.67 -67.00 -43.43
C SER A 457 17.52 -66.23 -44.10
N SER A 458 17.61 -64.99 -44.58
CA SER A 458 18.68 -64.05 -44.98
C SER A 458 17.92 -62.73 -45.29
N LEU A 459 18.38 -61.48 -45.10
CA LEU A 459 19.30 -60.69 -45.93
C LEU A 459 19.21 -59.21 -45.45
N ARG A 460 20.34 -58.68 -44.96
CA ARG A 460 20.99 -57.38 -45.27
C ARG A 460 20.18 -56.10 -45.65
N ALA A 461 20.55 -55.00 -44.94
CA ALA A 461 20.66 -53.57 -45.37
C ALA A 461 19.37 -52.73 -45.57
N THR A 462 19.27 -51.42 -45.27
CA THR A 462 20.25 -50.35 -44.95
C THR A 462 19.53 -49.11 -44.40
N ARG A 463 20.28 -48.35 -43.58
CA ARG A 463 20.33 -46.88 -43.39
C ARG A 463 19.18 -46.09 -42.75
N ALA A 464 19.65 -45.29 -41.78
CA ALA A 464 18.99 -44.26 -40.99
C ALA A 464 18.70 -42.97 -41.78
N TRP A 465 17.70 -42.23 -41.31
CA TRP A 465 17.52 -40.81 -41.57
C TRP A 465 17.02 -40.12 -40.30
N GLU A 466 17.71 -39.03 -39.95
CA GLU A 466 17.48 -38.13 -38.82
C GLU A 466 17.58 -36.68 -39.38
N PRO A 467 17.42 -35.61 -38.59
CA PRO A 467 16.26 -34.72 -38.51
C PRO A 467 16.49 -33.33 -39.16
N ASN A 468 15.45 -32.50 -39.24
CA ASN A 468 15.53 -31.13 -39.79
C ASN A 468 15.18 -30.05 -38.74
N TYR A 469 16.11 -29.11 -38.53
CA TYR A 469 15.91 -27.77 -37.93
C TYR A 469 16.18 -26.71 -39.01
N PRO A 470 15.52 -25.53 -38.99
CA PRO A 470 15.83 -24.44 -39.90
C PRO A 470 16.91 -23.49 -39.35
N MET A 471 17.88 -23.14 -40.22
CA MET A 471 18.99 -22.20 -40.00
C MET A 471 18.74 -20.82 -40.66
N PRO A 472 19.48 -19.77 -40.24
CA PRO A 472 19.28 -18.37 -40.66
C PRO A 472 20.14 -17.93 -41.86
N HIS A 473 19.75 -16.81 -42.48
CA HIS A 473 20.41 -16.17 -43.63
C HIS A 473 21.66 -15.34 -43.25
N ALA A 474 22.68 -15.37 -44.13
CA ALA A 474 23.82 -14.44 -44.10
C ALA A 474 24.27 -13.98 -45.51
N ARG A 475 24.30 -12.65 -45.67
CA ARG A 475 25.29 -11.76 -46.33
C ARG A 475 25.80 -12.01 -47.75
N GLU A 476 25.55 -11.00 -48.60
CA GLU A 476 26.33 -10.63 -49.79
C GLU A 476 27.71 -10.04 -49.44
N ARG A 477 28.66 -10.21 -50.38
CA ARG A 477 30.05 -9.75 -50.31
C ARG A 477 30.24 -8.44 -51.09
N GLY A 478 31.05 -7.53 -50.55
CA GLY A 478 31.66 -6.41 -51.27
C GLY A 478 33.16 -6.31 -50.93
N ARG A 479 33.98 -6.17 -51.97
CA ARG A 479 35.47 -6.20 -51.97
C ARG A 479 36.10 -4.93 -51.40
N SER A 480 37.34 -5.09 -50.94
CA SER A 480 38.33 -4.06 -50.61
C SER A 480 38.86 -3.29 -51.84
N ARG A 481 38.96 -1.96 -51.71
CA ARG A 481 40.18 -1.17 -51.91
C ARG A 481 40.06 0.16 -51.18
#